data_AF-A0A3L7A0U4-F1
#
_entry.id   AF-A0A3L7A0U4-F1
#
_cell.length_a   1.000
_cell.length_b   1.000
_cell.length_c   1.000
_cell.angle_alpha   90.00
_cell.angle_beta   90.00
_cell.angle_gamma   90.00
#
_symmetry.space_group_name_H-M   'P 1'
#
loop_
_entity.id
_entity.type
_entity.pdbx_description
1 polymer ?
#
loop_
_entity_poly.entity_id
_entity_poly.type
_entity_poly.pdbx_seq_one_letter_code
_entity_poly.pdbx_strand_id
1 'polypeptide(L)'
;MAEASTAPTLALKIAITLGILADAAIVVLLIAISGFVFGGPEGARGEASAVAGWGISLAVCVLSPLLGLVMWRRGRRDLALAMAWLPPLAILVGAVVAR
;
A
#
# COMPACT_ATOMS: atom_id res chain seq x y z
N MET A 1 -16.24 -31.46 19.13
CA MET A 1 -16.06 -30.33 18.20
C MET A 1 -14.79 -29.62 18.63
N ALA A 2 -13.72 -29.72 17.85
CA ALA A 2 -12.42 -29.16 18.20
C ALA A 2 -12.52 -27.64 18.27
N GLU A 3 -12.01 -27.04 19.35
CA GLU A 3 -11.79 -25.60 19.45
C GLU A 3 -10.85 -25.19 18.30
N ALA A 4 -11.42 -24.60 17.25
CA ALA A 4 -10.64 -23.94 16.23
C ALA A 4 -9.87 -22.81 16.92
N SER A 5 -8.55 -22.97 17.01
CA SER A 5 -7.63 -21.97 17.57
C SER A 5 -7.98 -20.59 17.01
N THR A 6 -8.52 -19.73 17.86
CA THR A 6 -8.91 -18.36 17.52
C THR A 6 -7.70 -17.46 17.30
N ALA A 7 -6.48 -17.98 17.49
CA ALA A 7 -5.24 -17.26 17.28
C ALA A 7 -4.91 -17.13 15.78
N PRO A 8 -4.40 -15.97 15.33
CA PRO A 8 -3.95 -15.83 13.96
C PRO A 8 -2.76 -16.75 13.71
N THR A 9 -2.79 -17.48 12.60
CA THR A 9 -1.67 -18.32 12.19
C THR A 9 -0.42 -17.47 11.96
N LEU A 10 0.76 -18.07 12.19
CA LEU A 10 2.04 -17.41 11.92
C LEU A 10 2.15 -16.95 10.47
N ALA A 11 1.68 -17.78 9.53
CA ALA A 11 1.63 -17.47 8.10
C ALA A 11 0.83 -16.18 7.81
N LEU A 12 -0.33 -15.99 8.44
CA LEU A 12 -1.15 -14.80 8.23
C LEU A 12 -0.46 -13.54 8.75
N LYS A 13 0.21 -13.62 9.91
CA LYS A 13 1.00 -12.50 10.44
C LYS A 13 2.13 -12.13 9.49
N ILE A 14 2.86 -13.12 8.98
CA ILE A 14 3.95 -12.90 8.01
C ILE A 14 3.39 -12.23 6.75
N ALA A 15 2.30 -12.73 6.19
CA ALA A 15 1.70 -12.19 4.97
C ALA A 15 1.29 -10.72 5.12
N ILE A 16 0.70 -10.33 6.25
CA ILE A 16 0.32 -8.93 6.52
C ILE A 16 1.57 -8.07 6.70
N THR A 17 2.58 -8.54 7.45
CA THR A 17 3.83 -7.81 7.64
C THR A 17 4.55 -7.58 6.32
N LEU A 18 4.57 -8.58 5.43
CA LEU A 18 5.15 -8.44 4.09
C LEU A 18 4.38 -7.44 3.22
N GLY A 19 3.05 -7.44 3.29
CA GLY A 19 2.22 -6.43 2.60
C GLY A 19 2.57 -5.01 3.04
N ILE A 20 2.62 -4.78 4.35
CA ILE A 20 3.00 -3.47 4.93
C ILE A 20 4.43 -3.07 4.53
N LEU A 21 5.36 -4.03 4.49
CA LEU A 21 6.75 -3.75 4.08
C LEU A 21 6.82 -3.39 2.59
N ALA A 22 6.05 -4.08 1.74
CA ALA A 22 5.95 -3.75 0.33
C ALA A 22 5.37 -2.34 0.12
N ASP A 23 4.32 -1.97 0.86
CA ASP A 23 3.76 -0.62 0.86
C ASP A 23 4.80 0.43 1.25
N ALA A 24 5.55 0.19 2.31
CA ALA A 24 6.62 1.10 2.75
C ALA A 24 7.69 1.26 1.66
N ALA A 25 8.10 0.16 1.01
CA ALA A 25 9.07 0.21 -0.08
C ALA A 25 8.53 0.97 -1.30
N ILE A 26 7.25 0.79 -1.64
CA ILE A 26 6.57 1.53 -2.71
C ILE A 26 6.53 3.02 -2.40
N VAL A 27 6.15 3.41 -1.18
CA VAL A 27 6.12 4.82 -0.75
C VAL A 27 7.50 5.44 -0.84
N VAL A 28 8.53 4.75 -0.33
CA VAL A 28 9.92 5.23 -0.44
C VAL A 28 10.34 5.38 -1.90
N LEU A 29 10.01 4.41 -2.75
CA LEU A 29 10.31 4.48 -4.18
C LEU A 29 9.60 5.68 -4.84
N LEU A 30 8.31 5.86 -4.60
CA LEU A 30 7.52 6.98 -5.14
C LEU A 30 8.07 8.34 -4.67
N ILE A 31 8.52 8.44 -3.43
CA ILE A 31 9.18 9.66 -2.93
C ILE A 31 10.54 9.85 -3.62
N ALA A 32 11.36 8.81 -3.70
CA ALA A 32 12.69 8.88 -4.30
C ALA A 32 12.65 9.29 -5.78
N ILE A 33 11.67 8.79 -6.54
CA ILE A 33 11.53 9.13 -7.97
C ILE A 33 10.75 10.43 -8.20
N SER A 34 10.08 10.98 -7.18
CA SER A 34 9.26 12.19 -7.34
C SER A 34 10.08 13.38 -7.87
N GLY A 35 11.32 13.55 -7.42
CA GLY A 35 12.21 14.61 -7.89
C GLY A 35 12.60 14.47 -9.37
N PHE A 36 12.65 13.25 -9.89
CA PHE A 36 12.89 12.99 -11.31
C PHE A 36 11.63 13.25 -12.15
N VAL A 37 10.47 12.82 -11.67
CA VAL A 37 9.19 12.99 -12.38
C VAL A 37 8.76 14.46 -12.42
N PHE A 38 8.93 15.17 -11.31
CA PHE A 38 8.61 16.59 -11.20
C PHE A 38 9.82 17.48 -11.45
N GLY A 39 10.93 17.02 -12.03
CA GLY A 39 12.05 17.89 -12.42
C GLY A 39 12.68 18.75 -11.31
N GLY A 40 12.57 18.38 -10.03
CA GLY A 40 13.03 19.14 -8.87
C GLY A 40 11.93 19.92 -8.11
N PRO A 41 12.28 20.72 -7.09
CA PRO A 41 11.32 21.47 -6.27
C PRO A 41 10.45 22.47 -7.06
N GLU A 42 10.81 22.78 -8.31
CA GLU A 42 10.09 23.70 -9.20
C GLU A 42 9.50 23.03 -10.47
N GLY A 43 9.82 21.77 -10.75
CA GLY A 43 9.54 21.19 -12.08
C GLY A 43 8.15 20.53 -12.22
N ALA A 44 7.31 20.57 -11.18
CA ALA A 44 5.87 20.43 -11.40
C ALA A 44 5.41 21.68 -12.15
N ARG A 45 5.53 21.68 -13.48
CA ARG A 45 5.13 22.78 -14.37
C ARG A 45 3.60 23.00 -14.38
N GLY A 46 2.96 23.14 -13.22
CA GLY A 46 1.57 23.55 -13.06
C GLY A 46 0.51 22.51 -13.39
N GLU A 47 0.86 21.28 -13.80
CA GLU A 47 -0.14 20.22 -14.02
C GLU A 47 -0.67 19.69 -12.69
N ALA A 48 -1.65 20.40 -12.15
CA ALA A 48 -2.33 20.07 -10.90
C ALA A 48 -2.88 18.63 -10.90
N SER A 49 -3.25 18.10 -12.07
CA SER A 49 -3.69 16.72 -12.26
C SER A 49 -2.58 15.69 -11.97
N ALA A 50 -1.34 15.94 -12.40
CA ALA A 50 -0.21 15.03 -12.17
C ALA A 50 0.19 15.04 -10.69
N VAL A 51 0.23 16.21 -10.06
CA VAL A 51 0.51 16.35 -8.62
C VAL A 51 -0.59 15.70 -7.78
N ALA A 52 -1.85 15.93 -8.14
CA ALA A 52 -2.99 15.30 -7.45
C ALA A 52 -2.97 13.78 -7.61
N GLY A 53 -2.74 13.26 -8.82
CA GLY A 53 -2.64 11.81 -9.05
C GLY A 53 -1.52 11.16 -8.24
N TRP A 54 -0.37 11.83 -8.16
CA TRP A 54 0.77 11.36 -7.36
C TRP A 54 0.49 11.39 -5.86
N GLY A 55 -0.09 12.49 -5.37
CA GLY A 55 -0.49 12.65 -3.98
C GLY A 55 -1.54 11.62 -3.56
N ILE A 56 -2.53 11.34 -4.42
CA ILE A 56 -3.53 10.30 -4.18
C ILE A 56 -2.86 8.91 -4.12
N SER A 57 -1.93 8.63 -5.03
CA SER A 57 -1.22 7.35 -5.06
C SER A 57 -0.43 7.11 -3.76
N LEU A 58 0.30 8.14 -3.30
CA LEU A 58 0.99 8.10 -2.00
C LEU A 58 0.00 7.94 -0.83
N ALA A 59 -1.10 8.68 -0.83
CA ALA A 59 -2.11 8.60 0.21
C ALA A 59 -2.72 7.19 0.28
N VAL A 60 -3.02 6.55 -0.86
CA VAL A 60 -3.55 5.18 -0.89
C VAL A 60 -2.53 4.18 -0.36
N CYS A 61 -1.26 4.27 -0.77
CA CYS A 61 -0.20 3.37 -0.30
C CYS A 61 0.06 3.49 1.21
N VAL A 62 -0.25 4.63 1.83
CA VAL A 62 -0.11 4.83 3.28
C VAL A 62 -1.38 4.50 4.04
N LEU A 63 -2.53 4.99 3.57
CA LEU A 63 -3.83 4.81 4.25
C LEU A 63 -4.30 3.36 4.19
N SER A 64 -4.02 2.63 3.12
CA SER A 64 -4.44 1.23 2.98
C SER A 64 -3.82 0.31 4.06
N PRO A 65 -2.50 0.25 4.26
CA PRO A 65 -1.93 -0.56 5.35
C PRO A 65 -2.32 -0.04 6.74
N LEU A 66 -2.50 1.28 6.92
CA LEU A 66 -3.04 1.84 8.17
C LEU A 66 -4.45 1.32 8.47
N LEU A 67 -5.35 1.32 7.48
CA LEU A 67 -6.68 0.73 7.59
C LEU A 67 -6.59 -0.77 7.85
N GLY A 68 -5.65 -1.48 7.22
CA GLY A 68 -5.37 -2.88 7.48
C GLY A 68 -5.01 -3.15 8.95
N LEU A 69 -4.14 -2.33 9.52
CA LEU A 69 -3.78 -2.40 10.94
C LEU A 69 -4.96 -2.10 11.87
N VAL A 70 -5.83 -1.15 11.51
CA VAL A 70 -7.07 -0.87 12.26
C VAL A 70 -8.02 -2.07 12.21
N MET A 71 -8.19 -2.70 11.04
CA MET A 71 -9.03 -3.89 10.89
C MET A 71 -8.47 -5.10 11.65
N TRP A 72 -7.14 -5.23 11.72
CA TRP A 72 -6.47 -6.22 12.55
C TRP A 72 -6.81 -6.04 14.03
N ARG A 73 -6.76 -4.81 14.54
CA ARG A 73 -7.14 -4.48 15.93
C ARG A 73 -8.62 -4.77 16.22
N ARG A 74 -9.48 -4.68 15.21
CA ARG A 74 -10.91 -5.03 15.30
C ARG A 74 -11.20 -6.54 15.11
N GLY A 75 -10.16 -7.37 14.99
CA GLY A 75 -10.31 -8.81 14.79
C GLY A 75 -10.70 -9.23 13.38
N ARG A 76 -10.84 -8.30 12.42
CA ARG A 76 -11.21 -8.56 11.03
C ARG A 76 -9.96 -8.84 10.19
N ARG A 77 -9.38 -10.02 10.36
CA ARG A 77 -8.07 -10.39 9.81
C ARG A 77 -8.05 -10.50 8.28
N ASP A 78 -9.14 -10.98 7.68
CA ASP A 78 -9.25 -11.09 6.22
C ASP A 78 -9.23 -9.72 5.55
N LEU A 79 -9.88 -8.74 6.16
CA LEU A 79 -9.81 -7.35 5.72
C LEU A 79 -8.44 -6.73 5.98
N ALA A 80 -7.79 -7.07 7.09
CA ALA A 80 -6.44 -6.59 7.36
C ALA A 80 -5.46 -7.03 6.26
N LEU A 81 -5.56 -8.28 5.82
CA LEU A 81 -4.79 -8.83 4.72
C LEU A 81 -5.13 -8.15 3.40
N ALA A 82 -6.43 -8.03 3.08
CA ALA A 82 -6.87 -7.39 1.84
C ALA A 82 -6.35 -5.94 1.73
N MET A 83 -6.45 -5.16 2.81
CA MET A 83 -6.00 -3.76 2.83
C MET A 83 -4.47 -3.62 2.77
N ALA A 84 -3.71 -4.52 3.40
CA ALA A 84 -2.24 -4.49 3.33
C ALA A 84 -1.69 -4.93 1.96
N TRP A 85 -2.48 -5.65 1.16
CA TRP A 85 -2.05 -6.10 -0.17
C TRP A 85 -2.68 -5.31 -1.32
N LEU A 86 -3.63 -4.42 -1.03
CA LEU A 86 -4.35 -3.67 -2.05
C LEU A 86 -3.42 -2.77 -2.88
N PRO A 87 -2.54 -1.92 -2.29
CA PRO A 87 -1.64 -1.09 -3.10
C PRO A 87 -0.56 -1.88 -3.88
N PRO A 88 0.14 -2.88 -3.30
CA PRO A 88 1.13 -3.67 -4.03
C PRO A 88 0.52 -4.42 -5.21
N LEU A 89 -0.68 -4.99 -5.03
CA LEU A 89 -1.39 -5.68 -6.11
C LEU A 89 -1.89 -4.70 -7.17
N ALA A 90 -2.40 -3.53 -6.78
CA ALA A 90 -2.82 -2.51 -7.74
C ALA A 90 -1.67 -2.05 -8.65
N ILE A 91 -0.47 -1.84 -8.07
CA ILE A 91 0.72 -1.50 -8.84
C ILE A 91 1.15 -2.64 -9.74
N LEU A 92 1.14 -3.88 -9.25
CA LEU A 92 1.48 -5.05 -10.05
C LEU A 92 0.54 -5.19 -11.25
N VAL A 93 -0.78 -5.06 -11.04
CA VAL A 93 -1.78 -5.10 -12.09
C VAL A 93 -1.57 -3.96 -13.08
N GLY A 94 -1.35 -2.73 -12.59
CA GLY A 94 -1.04 -1.58 -13.44
C GLY A 94 0.20 -1.81 -14.31
N ALA A 95 1.26 -2.38 -13.75
CA ALA A 95 2.49 -2.70 -14.47
C ALA A 95 2.30 -3.80 -15.53
N VAL A 96 1.42 -4.77 -15.29
CA VAL A 96 1.08 -5.83 -16.27
C VAL A 96 0.19 -5.28 -17.40
N VAL A 97 -0.77 -4.42 -17.07
CA VAL A 97 -1.73 -3.86 -18.05
C VAL A 97 -1.12 -2.76 -18.91
N ALA A 98 -0.20 -1.96 -18.35
CA ALA A 98 0.49 -0.88 -19.08
C ALA A 98 1.65 -1.36 -19.96
N ARG A 99 1.85 -2.67 -20.07
CA ARG A 99 2.89 -3.32 -20.88
C ARG A 99 2.39 -3.64 -22.28
#